data_AF-A0A8J8IZR5-F1
#
_entry.id   AF-A0A8J8IZR5-F1
#
_cell.length_a   1.000
_cell.length_b   1.000
_cell.length_c   1.000
_cell.angle_alpha   90.00
_cell.angle_beta   90.00
_cell.angle_gamma   90.00
#
_symmetry.space_group_name_H-M   'P 1'
#
loop_
_entity.id
_entity.type
_entity.pdbx_description
1 polymer ?
#
loop_
_entity_poly.entity_id
_entity_poly.type
_entity_poly.pdbx_seq_one_letter_code
_entity_poly.pdbx_strand_id
1 'polypeptide(L)' 'MNVVIVRYGEIGTKSRQTRRWFENILMNNIREALVSEEIGFKKVEAKHGRVLVRTNKANEAVEVLTRVFGIVSLSPAME' A
#
# COMPACT_ATOMS: atom_id res chain seq x y z
N MET A 1 12.25 -1.36 -10.72
CA MET A 1 11.34 -0.70 -9.75
C MET A 1 11.46 -1.42 -8.42
N ASN A 2 11.75 -0.69 -7.34
CA ASN A 2 12.00 -1.24 -6.00
C ASN A 2 10.92 -0.83 -4.98
N VAL A 3 9.92 -0.04 -5.41
CA VAL A 3 8.82 0.43 -4.56
C VAL A 3 7.52 0.52 -5.37
N VAL A 4 6.39 0.30 -4.71
CA VAL A 4 5.05 0.64 -5.20
C VAL A 4 4.49 1.74 -4.31
N ILE A 5 4.13 2.86 -4.93
CA ILE A 5 3.43 3.95 -4.28
C ILE A 5 1.93 3.66 -4.34
N VAL A 6 1.31 3.51 -3.19
CA VAL A 6 -0.12 3.26 -3.03
C VAL A 6 -0.81 4.55 -2.62
N ARG A 7 -1.71 5.05 -3.48
CA ARG A 7 -2.62 6.15 -3.13
C ARG A 7 -3.93 5.53 -2.71
N TYR A 8 -4.44 5.97 -1.57
CA TYR A 8 -5.70 5.49 -1.02
C TYR A 8 -6.72 6.62 -0.94
N GLY A 9 -7.99 6.24 -0.98
CA GLY A 9 -9.10 7.19 -0.97
C GLY A 9 -9.42 7.57 0.46
N GLU A 10 -8.94 8.71 0.91
CA GLU A 10 -9.45 9.34 2.13
C GLU A 10 -10.13 10.65 1.76
N ILE A 11 -11.38 10.83 2.20
CA ILE A 11 -12.01 12.14 2.21
C ILE A 11 -11.22 12.96 3.24
N GLY A 12 -10.45 13.97 2.81
CA GLY A 12 -9.55 14.78 3.64
C GLY A 12 -10.19 15.52 4.83
N THR A 13 -11.44 15.21 5.18
CA THR A 13 -12.21 15.71 6.32
C THR A 13 -12.08 14.85 7.58
N LYS A 14 -11.33 13.74 7.56
CA LYS A 14 -11.13 12.89 8.74
C LYS A 14 -10.07 13.46 9.70
N SER A 15 -10.24 13.16 11.00
CA SER A 15 -9.24 13.48 12.01
C SER A 15 -7.93 12.72 11.76
N ARG A 16 -6.80 13.24 12.28
CA ARG A 16 -5.50 12.56 12.20
C ARG A 16 -5.54 11.15 12.78
N GLN A 17 -6.32 10.94 13.84
CA GLN A 17 -6.47 9.64 14.48
C GLN A 17 -7.21 8.65 13.57
N THR A 18 -8.31 9.08 12.96
CA THR A 18 -9.09 8.24 12.03
C THR A 18 -8.26 7.88 10.79
N ARG A 19 -7.48 8.84 10.26
CA ARG A 19 -6.53 8.58 9.17
C ARG A 19 -5.52 7.50 9.53
N ARG A 20 -4.86 7.64 10.69
CA ARG A 20 -3.86 6.67 11.14
C ARG A 20 -4.45 5.27 11.32
N TRP A 21 -5.68 5.20 11.84
CA TRP A 21 -6.39 3.92 11.98
C TRP A 21 -6.68 3.28 10.62
N PHE A 22 -7.18 4.06 9.65
CA PHE A 22 -7.39 3.60 8.28
C PHE A 22 -6.08 3.13 7.62
N GLU A 23 -5.01 3.92 7.72
CA GLU A 23 -3.69 3.57 7.18
C GLU A 23 -3.18 2.25 7.76
N ASN A 24 -3.36 2.04 9.08
CA ASN A 24 -2.94 0.80 9.73
C ASN A 24 -3.67 -0.43 9.19
N ILE A 25 -4.99 -0.33 9.01
CA ILE A 25 -5.80 -1.42 8.43
C ILE A 25 -5.40 -1.66 6.99
N LEU A 26 -5.29 -0.61 6.19
CA LEU A 26 -4.88 -0.73 4.79
C LEU A 26 -3.50 -1.40 4.67
N MET A 27 -2.53 -0.97 5.48
CA MET A 27 -1.21 -1.59 5.51
C MET A 27 -1.28 -3.06 5.94
N ASN A 28 -2.17 -3.45 6.85
CA ASN A 28 -2.36 -4.84 7.22
C ASN A 28 -2.90 -5.66 6.04
N ASN A 29 -3.96 -5.20 5.39
CA ASN A 29 -4.56 -5.87 4.23
C ASN A 29 -3.56 -6.00 3.06
N ILE A 30 -2.74 -4.98 2.83
CA ILE A 30 -1.65 -5.01 1.85
C ILE A 30 -0.64 -6.12 2.19
N ARG A 31 -0.22 -6.24 3.46
CA ARG A 31 0.71 -7.30 3.88
C ARG A 31 0.10 -8.67 3.69
N GLU A 32 -1.14 -8.88 4.12
CA GLU A 32 -1.85 -10.16 3.98
C GLU A 32 -1.99 -10.57 2.51
N ALA A 33 -2.38 -9.64 1.62
CA ALA A 33 -2.50 -9.92 0.19
C ALA A 33 -1.16 -10.29 -0.46
N LEU A 34 -0.06 -9.61 -0.09
CA LEU A 34 1.26 -9.94 -0.61
C LEU A 34 1.77 -11.29 -0.08
N VAL A 35 1.53 -11.59 1.20
CA VAL A 35 1.90 -12.89 1.80
C VAL A 35 1.11 -14.03 1.17
N SER A 36 -0.20 -13.86 0.93
CA SER A 36 -1.04 -14.93 0.37
C SER A 36 -0.65 -15.33 -1.06
N GLU A 37 0.02 -14.45 -1.79
CA GLU A 37 0.52 -14.65 -3.16
C GLU A 37 2.04 -14.84 -3.21
N GLU A 38 2.67 -15.04 -2.05
CA GLU A 38 4.13 -15.28 -1.93
C GLU A 38 4.99 -14.16 -2.55
N ILE A 39 4.49 -12.91 -2.52
CA ILE A 39 5.21 -11.73 -2.98
C ILE A 39 6.08 -11.17 -1.86
N GLY A 40 7.38 -11.42 -1.95
CA GLY A 40 8.36 -10.88 -1.01
C GLY A 40 8.40 -9.34 -1.01
N PHE A 41 8.34 -8.73 0.18
CA PHE A 41 8.50 -7.29 0.39
C PHE A 41 9.42 -7.01 1.57
N LYS A 42 10.13 -5.87 1.52
CA LYS A 42 11.03 -5.41 2.59
C LYS A 42 10.28 -4.62 3.66
N LYS A 43 9.35 -3.76 3.24
CA LYS A 43 8.62 -2.86 4.15
C LYS A 43 7.31 -2.39 3.54
N VAL A 44 6.29 -2.24 4.39
CA VAL A 44 5.05 -1.52 4.09
C VAL A 44 4.90 -0.41 5.13
N GLU A 45 4.91 0.85 4.71
CA GLU A 45 4.82 2.00 5.61
C GLU A 45 3.95 3.13 5.06
N ALA A 46 3.26 3.86 5.93
CA ALA A 46 2.54 5.08 5.59
C ALA A 46 3.45 6.30 5.78
N LYS A 47 3.56 7.15 4.75
CA LYS A 47 4.38 8.37 4.75
C LYS A 47 3.72 9.47 3.94
N HIS A 48 3.49 10.63 4.56
CA HIS A 48 2.88 11.82 3.94
C HIS A 48 1.60 11.54 3.12
N GLY A 49 0.68 10.74 3.68
CA GLY A 49 -0.60 10.44 3.02
C GLY A 49 -0.52 9.40 1.89
N ARG A 50 0.56 8.62 1.84
CA ARG A 50 0.76 7.52 0.88
C ARG A 50 1.24 6.30 1.62
N VAL A 51 0.90 5.10 1.14
CA VAL A 51 1.53 3.86 1.59
C VAL A 51 2.63 3.49 0.59
N LEU A 52 3.81 3.15 1.10
CA LEU A 52 4.97 2.71 0.32
C LEU A 52 5.18 1.22 0.58
N VAL A 53 5.17 0.44 -0.49
CA VAL A 53 5.49 -1.00 -0.47
C VAL A 53 6.85 -1.20 -1.13
N ARG A 54 7.90 -1.41 -0.34
CA ARG A 54 9.25 -1.67 -0.86
C ARG A 54 9.38 -3.14 -1.24
N THR A 55 9.55 -3.43 -2.51
CA THR A 55 9.69 -4.80 -3.04
C THR A 55 10.46 -4.78 -4.36
N ASN A 56 11.26 -5.82 -4.61
CA ASN A 56 11.91 -6.02 -5.90
C ASN A 56 10.95 -6.59 -6.96
N LYS A 57 9.74 -7.00 -6.56
CA LYS A 57 8.70 -7.59 -7.40
C LYS A 57 7.56 -6.59 -7.65
N ALA A 58 7.90 -5.33 -7.97
CA ALA A 58 6.93 -4.24 -8.01
C ALA A 58 5.76 -4.48 -8.97
N ASN A 59 6.00 -5.11 -10.13
CA ASN A 59 4.94 -5.41 -11.10
C ASN A 59 3.98 -6.49 -10.58
N GLU A 60 4.50 -7.61 -10.08
CA GLU A 60 3.69 -8.67 -9.44
C GLU A 60 2.91 -8.12 -8.25
N ALA A 61 3.54 -7.28 -7.42
CA ALA A 61 2.88 -6.63 -6.31
C ALA A 61 1.72 -5.74 -6.77
N VAL A 62 1.85 -5.03 -7.88
CA VAL A 62 0.73 -4.23 -8.41
C VAL A 62 -0.46 -5.10 -8.78
N GLU A 63 -0.23 -6.22 -9.49
CA GLU A 63 -1.30 -7.14 -9.88
C GLU A 63 -2.08 -7.63 -8.65
N VAL A 64 -1.37 -8.07 -7.62
CA VAL A 64 -1.96 -8.53 -6.36
C VAL A 64 -2.73 -7.40 -5.65
N LEU A 65 -2.15 -6.20 -5.59
CA LEU A 65 -2.71 -5.09 -4.83
C LEU A 65 -3.94 -4.46 -5.51
N THR A 66 -4.21 -4.72 -6.79
CA THR A 66 -5.41 -4.21 -7.47
C THR A 66 -6.72 -4.64 -6.80
N ARG A 67 -6.74 -5.80 -6.12
CA ARG A 67 -7.93 -6.34 -5.44
C ARG A 67 -8.11 -5.84 -4.01
N VAL A 68 -7.17 -5.08 -3.46
CA VAL A 68 -7.22 -4.59 -2.07
C VAL A 68 -8.08 -3.33 -2.01
N PHE A 69 -9.24 -3.43 -1.37
CA PHE A 69 -10.14 -2.29 -1.19
C PHE A 69 -9.49 -1.13 -0.42
N GLY A 70 -9.89 0.09 -0.77
CA GLY A 70 -9.35 1.34 -0.21
C GLY A 70 -8.18 1.91 -1.01
N ILE A 71 -7.56 1.12 -1.89
CA ILE A 71 -6.57 1.60 -2.86
C ILE A 71 -7.29 2.31 -4.01
N VAL A 72 -6.84 3.52 -4.35
CA VAL A 72 -7.33 4.32 -5.49
C VAL A 72 -6.40 4.19 -6.69
N SER A 73 -5.09 4.14 -6.46
CA SER A 73 -4.13 3.92 -7.54
C SER A 73 -2.84 3.32 -7.01
N LEU A 74 -2.15 2.61 -7.91
CA LEU A 74 -0.86 2.00 -7.68
C LEU A 74 0.14 2.56 -8.69
N SER A 75 1.36 2.83 -8.25
CA SER A 75 2.43 3.28 -9.13
C SER A 75 3.74 2.58 -8.78
N PRO A 76 4.20 1.62 -9.60
CA PRO A 76 5.57 1.14 -9.55
C PRO A 76 6.53 2.31 -9.75
N ALA A 77 7.55 2.41 -8.89
CA ALA A 77 8.53 3.47 -8.95
C ALA A 77 9.94 2.96 -8.60
N MET A 78 10.92 3.85 -8.76
CA MET A 78 12.29 3.67 -8.29
C MET A 78 12.56 4.70 -7.20
N GLU A 79 12.96 4.22 -6.03
CA GLU A 79 13.50 4.98 -4.90
C GLU A 79 15.03 4.91 -4.91
#